data_AF-A0A2R6EA76-F1
#
_entry.id   AF-A0A2R6EA76-F1
#
_cell.length_a   1.000
_cell.length_b   1.000
_cell.length_c   1.000
_cell.angle_alpha   90.00
_cell.angle_beta   90.00
_cell.angle_gamma   90.00
#
_symmetry.space_group_name_H-M   'P 1'
#
loop_
_entity.id
_entity.type
_entity.pdbx_description
1 polymer ?
#
loop_
_entity_poly.entity_id
_entity_poly.type
_entity_poly.pdbx_seq_one_letter_code
_entity_poly.pdbx_strand_id
1 'polypeptide(L)'
;METEEVLSERAWLGGALALVGGLVVGSLALPGLVYDRFVWQYFWGPIYSDANNAVCAVKDGGSVELLGSTAACRAAAETGVVAYTGYTTVSTVGYMVILLFAILGVLHLLDRIEVGEDRRLVVALLPFMLFGGALRVVEDVTDSAVRAGVEPILTYPLNTLFISPIIYVTVFLVTL
;
A
#
# COMPACT_ATOMS: atom_id res chain seq x y z
N MET A 1 -4.74 9.03 -37.73
CA MET A 1 -4.35 9.21 -36.33
C MET A 1 -4.02 7.82 -35.86
N GLU A 2 -2.73 7.49 -35.94
CA GLU A 2 -2.19 6.15 -35.67
C GLU A 2 -2.61 5.70 -34.27
N THR A 3 -3.16 4.50 -34.22
CA THR A 3 -3.66 3.84 -33.03
C THR A 3 -2.52 3.71 -32.03
N GLU A 4 -2.65 4.40 -30.91
CA GLU A 4 -1.82 4.21 -29.73
C GLU A 4 -1.93 2.73 -29.34
N GLU A 5 -0.87 1.94 -29.56
CA GLU A 5 -0.81 0.54 -29.13
C GLU A 5 -0.82 0.54 -27.60
N VAL A 6 -2.02 0.48 -27.03
CA VAL A 6 -2.19 0.15 -25.62
C VAL A 6 -1.46 -1.17 -25.38
N LEU A 7 -0.56 -1.18 -24.40
CA LEU A 7 0.26 -2.34 -24.04
C LEU A 7 -0.63 -3.59 -23.96
N SER A 8 -0.36 -4.62 -24.76
CA SER A 8 -1.18 -5.83 -24.81
C SER A 8 -1.34 -6.47 -23.42
N GLU A 9 -2.49 -7.07 -23.13
CA GLU A 9 -2.74 -7.80 -21.87
C GLU A 9 -1.61 -8.78 -21.52
N ARG A 10 -1.07 -9.51 -22.52
CA ARG A 10 0.05 -10.44 -22.31
C ARG A 10 1.35 -9.72 -21.93
N ALA A 11 1.61 -8.57 -22.54
CA ALA A 11 2.77 -7.75 -22.21
C ALA A 11 2.63 -7.14 -20.81
N TRP A 12 1.41 -6.72 -20.44
CA TRP A 12 1.11 -6.20 -19.10
C TRP A 12 1.32 -7.29 -18.04
N LEU A 13 0.74 -8.47 -18.24
CA LEU A 13 0.91 -9.62 -17.34
C LEU A 13 2.38 -10.05 -17.23
N GLY A 14 3.09 -10.12 -18.37
CA GLY A 14 4.53 -10.42 -18.38
C GLY A 14 5.34 -9.39 -17.60
N GLY A 15 5.04 -8.10 -17.77
CA GLY A 15 5.64 -7.01 -17.01
C GLY A 15 5.34 -7.10 -15.51
N ALA A 16 4.09 -7.35 -15.14
CA ALA A 16 3.68 -7.51 -13.74
C ALA A 16 4.43 -8.67 -13.06
N LEU A 17 4.48 -9.83 -13.71
CA LEU A 17 5.20 -11.00 -13.22
C LEU A 17 6.70 -10.76 -13.12
N ALA A 18 7.29 -10.08 -14.11
CA ALA A 18 8.72 -9.73 -14.07
C ALA A 18 9.05 -8.76 -12.93
N LEU A 19 8.21 -7.75 -12.69
CA LEU A 19 8.37 -6.79 -11.60
C LEU A 19 8.24 -7.46 -10.24
N VAL A 20 7.17 -8.23 -10.02
CA VAL A 20 6.95 -8.96 -8.77
C VAL A 20 8.05 -10.00 -8.55
N GLY A 21 8.35 -10.81 -9.56
CA GLY A 21 9.41 -11.81 -9.50
C GLY A 21 10.78 -11.19 -9.23
N GLY A 22 11.10 -10.08 -9.89
CA GLY A 22 12.33 -9.32 -9.67
C GLY A 22 12.44 -8.76 -8.25
N LEU A 23 11.35 -8.22 -7.71
CA LEU A 23 11.31 -7.75 -6.31
C LEU A 23 11.47 -8.90 -5.32
N VAL A 24 10.81 -10.05 -5.55
CA VAL A 24 10.94 -11.24 -4.70
C VAL A 24 12.38 -11.76 -4.72
N VAL A 25 12.92 -12.01 -5.91
CA VAL A 25 14.29 -12.51 -6.09
C VAL A 25 15.30 -11.52 -5.52
N GLY A 26 15.13 -10.22 -5.78
CA GLY A 26 15.99 -9.18 -5.24
C GLY A 26 15.94 -9.08 -3.71
N SER A 27 14.74 -9.22 -3.11
CA SER A 27 14.56 -9.21 -1.66
C SER A 27 15.23 -10.40 -0.98
N LEU A 28 15.27 -11.56 -1.65
CA LEU A 28 15.94 -12.76 -1.14
C LEU A 28 17.46 -12.75 -1.37
N ALA A 29 17.91 -12.27 -2.52
CA ALA A 29 19.33 -12.26 -2.90
C ALA A 29 20.10 -11.09 -2.26
N LEU A 30 19.46 -9.95 -2.08
CA LEU A 30 20.05 -8.69 -1.59
C LEU A 30 19.13 -8.02 -0.55
N PRO A 31 18.81 -8.69 0.58
CA PRO A 31 17.81 -8.23 1.53
C PRO A 31 18.11 -6.84 2.08
N GLY A 32 19.37 -6.51 2.40
CA GLY A 32 19.75 -5.20 2.92
C GLY A 32 19.55 -4.03 1.94
N LEU A 33 19.56 -4.30 0.63
CA LEU A 33 19.38 -3.26 -0.40
C LEU A 33 17.94 -3.20 -0.90
N VAL A 34 17.37 -4.35 -1.26
CA VAL A 34 16.05 -4.42 -1.91
C VAL A 34 14.94 -4.48 -0.86
N TYR A 35 15.06 -5.35 0.13
CA TYR A 35 14.03 -5.44 1.15
C TYR A 35 14.15 -4.28 2.14
N ASP A 36 15.26 -4.14 2.85
CA ASP A 36 15.38 -3.20 3.97
C ASP A 36 15.33 -1.74 3.49
N ARG A 37 16.25 -1.36 2.59
CA ARG A 37 16.40 0.05 2.14
C ARG A 37 15.44 0.49 1.04
N PHE A 38 14.61 -0.42 0.52
CA PHE A 38 13.63 -0.06 -0.52
C PHE A 38 12.21 -0.48 -0.15
N VAL A 39 11.91 -1.78 -0.13
CA VAL A 39 10.55 -2.29 0.15
C VAL A 39 10.09 -1.90 1.56
N TRP A 40 10.88 -2.21 2.57
CA TRP A 40 10.62 -1.88 3.96
C TRP A 40 10.65 -0.37 4.17
N GLN A 41 11.73 0.31 3.79
CA GLN A 41 11.89 1.74 4.07
C GLN A 41 10.75 2.61 3.51
N TYR A 42 10.27 2.30 2.29
CA TYR A 42 9.34 3.19 1.58
C TYR A 42 7.92 2.65 1.43
N PHE A 43 7.69 1.34 1.55
CA PHE A 43 6.36 0.75 1.29
C PHE A 43 5.79 0.05 2.51
N TRP A 44 6.46 -0.99 3.01
CA TRP A 44 5.90 -1.82 4.08
C TRP A 44 6.12 -1.24 5.49
N GLY A 45 7.29 -0.69 5.77
CA GLY A 45 7.64 -0.10 7.07
C GLY A 45 6.72 1.07 7.47
N PRO A 46 6.38 2.01 6.56
CA PRO A 46 5.39 3.06 6.85
C PRO A 46 4.01 2.52 7.21
N ILE A 47 3.56 1.46 6.54
CA ILE A 47 2.28 0.78 6.84
C ILE A 47 2.36 0.11 8.22
N TYR A 48 3.48 -0.56 8.51
CA TYR A 48 3.71 -1.21 9.80
C TYR A 48 3.73 -0.21 10.96
N SER A 49 4.39 0.93 10.81
CA SER A 49 4.42 1.97 11.85
C SER A 49 3.04 2.61 12.04
N ASP A 50 2.29 2.83 10.95
CA ASP A 50 0.91 3.33 11.00
C ASP A 50 -0.01 2.37 11.77
N ALA A 51 0.06 1.08 11.43
CA ALA A 51 -0.73 0.03 12.07
C ALA A 51 -0.46 -0.11 13.58
N ASN A 52 0.67 0.41 14.05
CA ASN A 52 1.03 0.42 15.47
C ASN A 52 0.98 1.82 16.09
N ASN A 53 0.36 2.80 15.42
CA ASN A 53 0.24 4.19 15.89
C ASN A 53 1.58 4.84 16.27
N ALA A 54 2.66 4.44 15.58
CA ALA A 54 4.01 4.98 15.77
C ALA A 54 4.31 6.10 14.76
N VAL A 55 5.32 6.93 15.06
CA VAL A 55 5.81 7.96 14.13
C VAL A 55 6.74 7.35 13.08
N CYS A 56 7.50 6.32 13.45
CA CYS A 56 8.30 5.54 12.52
C CYS A 56 8.57 4.12 13.07
N ALA A 57 8.96 3.23 12.17
CA ALA A 57 9.51 1.92 12.49
C ALA A 57 10.98 1.87 12.04
N VAL A 58 11.87 1.52 12.96
CA VAL A 58 13.31 1.40 12.70
C VAL A 58 13.66 -0.08 12.61
N LYS A 59 14.27 -0.47 11.50
CA LYS A 59 14.74 -1.84 11.31
C LYS A 59 16.26 -1.90 11.48
N ASP A 60 16.70 -2.72 12.45
CA ASP A 60 18.10 -3.00 12.72
C ASP A 60 18.29 -4.48 13.06
N GLY A 61 19.24 -5.14 12.39
CA GLY A 61 19.63 -6.53 12.69
C GLY A 61 18.51 -7.56 12.67
N GLY A 62 17.38 -7.29 12.00
CA GLY A 62 16.18 -8.14 11.99
C GLY A 62 15.15 -7.84 13.07
N SER A 63 15.45 -6.93 14.00
CA SER A 63 14.48 -6.36 14.94
C SER A 63 13.80 -5.11 14.37
N VAL A 64 12.58 -4.83 14.84
CA VAL A 64 11.84 -3.62 14.49
C VAL A 64 11.50 -2.88 15.78
N GLU A 65 11.98 -1.65 15.90
CA GLU A 65 11.67 -0.73 17.00
C GLU A 65 10.66 0.32 16.53
N LEU A 66 9.61 0.53 17.33
CA LEU A 66 8.57 1.52 17.07
C LEU A 66 8.84 2.77 17.90
N LEU A 67 8.93 3.93 17.25
CA LEU A 67 9.26 5.19 17.92
C LEU A 67 8.10 6.18 17.82
N GLY A 68 7.78 6.80 18.96
CA GLY A 68 6.65 7.74 19.10
C GLY A 68 6.98 9.22 18.84
N SER A 69 8.22 9.55 18.41
CA SER A 69 8.58 10.95 18.15
C SER A 69 9.54 11.11 16.98
N THR A 70 9.40 12.20 16.23
CA THR A 70 10.26 12.54 15.09
C THR A 70 11.72 12.71 15.50
N ALA A 71 11.98 13.21 16.71
CA ALA A 71 13.34 13.37 17.23
C ALA A 71 14.03 12.01 17.43
N ALA A 72 13.34 11.05 18.05
CA ALA A 72 13.85 9.69 18.20
C ALA A 72 14.09 9.02 16.84
N CYS A 73 13.15 9.17 15.90
CA CYS A 73 13.28 8.65 14.54
C CYS A 73 14.53 9.19 13.81
N ARG A 74 14.84 10.48 13.98
CA ARG A 74 16.04 11.09 13.38
C ARG A 74 17.33 10.57 14.01
N ALA A 75 17.35 10.42 15.34
CA ALA A 75 18.50 9.86 16.05
C ALA A 75 18.79 8.41 15.63
N ALA A 76 17.74 7.62 15.36
CA ALA A 76 17.85 6.23 14.92
C ALA A 76 18.30 6.06 13.46
N ALA A 77 18.44 7.14 12.69
CA ALA A 77 18.90 7.07 11.29
C ALA A 77 20.36 6.60 11.16
N GLU A 78 21.15 6.72 12.23
CA GLU A 78 22.53 6.25 12.28
C GLU A 78 22.63 4.74 12.61
N THR A 79 21.61 4.18 13.25
CA THR A 79 21.62 2.81 13.78
C THR A 79 20.84 1.82 12.93
N GLY A 80 19.84 2.28 12.16
CA GLY A 80 19.01 1.38 11.36
C GLY A 80 18.29 2.06 10.19
N VAL A 81 17.49 1.27 9.48
CA VAL A 81 16.66 1.75 8.37
C VAL A 81 15.34 2.29 8.93
N VAL A 82 15.17 3.60 8.85
CA VAL A 82 13.99 4.31 9.38
C VAL A 82 12.91 4.41 8.33
N ALA A 83 11.73 3.85 8.63
CA ALA A 83 10.52 3.97 7.83
C ALA A 83 9.52 4.89 8.55
N TYR A 84 9.26 6.07 7.99
CA TYR A 84 8.34 7.05 8.58
C TYR A 84 6.89 6.71 8.21
N THR A 85 5.98 6.84 9.17
CA THR A 85 4.53 6.74 8.92
C THR A 85 4.09 7.77 7.88
N GLY A 86 3.19 7.35 6.98
CA GLY A 86 2.73 8.16 5.86
C GLY A 86 3.64 8.06 4.64
N TYR A 87 3.69 9.13 3.84
CA TYR A 87 4.33 9.11 2.53
C TYR A 87 5.56 10.03 2.45
N THR A 88 6.69 9.44 2.08
CA THR A 88 7.89 10.14 1.60
C THR A 88 7.76 10.51 0.12
N THR A 89 8.63 11.37 -0.40
CA THR A 89 8.68 11.65 -1.84
C THR A 89 8.88 10.37 -2.68
N VAL A 90 9.75 9.46 -2.23
CA VAL A 90 10.03 8.20 -2.93
C VAL A 90 8.79 7.32 -2.96
N SER A 91 8.13 7.12 -1.82
CA SER A 91 6.93 6.29 -1.75
C SER A 91 5.76 6.92 -2.50
N THR A 92 5.60 8.25 -2.47
CA THR A 92 4.57 8.95 -3.25
C THR A 92 4.73 8.68 -4.74
N VAL A 93 5.94 8.87 -5.28
CA VAL A 93 6.22 8.58 -6.70
C VAL A 93 6.06 7.10 -6.99
N GLY A 94 6.53 6.23 -6.10
CA GLY A 94 6.38 4.78 -6.22
C GLY A 94 4.92 4.35 -6.33
N TYR A 95 4.06 4.85 -5.45
CA TYR A 95 2.63 4.56 -5.50
C TYR A 95 1.93 5.17 -6.72
N MET A 96 2.35 6.34 -7.20
CA MET A 96 1.84 6.88 -8.46
C MET A 96 2.14 5.95 -9.65
N VAL A 97 3.38 5.44 -9.74
CA VAL A 97 3.78 4.50 -10.80
C VAL A 97 3.01 3.19 -10.67
N ILE A 98 2.90 2.63 -9.47
CA ILE A 98 2.12 1.42 -9.20
C ILE A 98 0.66 1.62 -9.60
N LEU A 99 0.06 2.76 -9.25
CA LEU A 99 -1.33 3.07 -9.54
C LEU A 99 -1.58 3.16 -11.05
N LEU A 100 -0.74 3.90 -11.79
CA LEU A 100 -0.86 3.99 -13.25
C LEU A 100 -0.72 2.63 -13.92
N PHE A 101 0.24 1.81 -13.47
CA PHE A 101 0.41 0.46 -13.96
C PHE A 101 -0.80 -0.44 -13.63
N ALA A 102 -1.35 -0.31 -12.43
CA ALA A 102 -2.52 -1.06 -11.97
C ALA A 102 -3.79 -0.68 -12.74
N ILE A 103 -3.97 0.60 -13.07
CA ILE A 103 -5.10 1.08 -13.90
C ILE A 103 -5.13 0.33 -15.24
N LEU A 104 -3.99 0.16 -15.92
CA LEU A 104 -3.93 -0.62 -17.15
C LEU A 104 -4.42 -2.07 -16.96
N GLY A 105 -4.02 -2.69 -15.84
CA GLY A 105 -4.50 -4.02 -15.46
C GLY A 105 -6.00 -4.08 -15.20
N VAL A 106 -6.54 -3.08 -14.52
CA VAL A 106 -7.98 -2.96 -14.28
C VAL A 106 -8.75 -2.79 -15.58
N LEU A 107 -8.25 -1.98 -16.53
CA LEU A 107 -8.88 -1.84 -17.85
C LEU A 107 -8.97 -3.19 -18.57
N HIS A 108 -7.87 -3.95 -18.62
CA HIS A 108 -7.88 -5.30 -19.20
C HIS A 108 -8.84 -6.25 -18.46
N LEU A 109 -8.93 -6.15 -17.14
CA LEU A 109 -9.86 -6.96 -16.35
C LEU A 109 -11.32 -6.62 -16.68
N LEU A 110 -11.67 -5.32 -16.75
CA LEU A 110 -13.02 -4.85 -17.08
C LEU A 110 -13.43 -5.26 -18.49
N ASP A 111 -12.51 -5.20 -19.45
CA ASP A 111 -12.72 -5.71 -20.81
C ASP A 111 -12.97 -7.22 -20.80
N ARG A 112 -12.22 -7.97 -19.99
CA ARG A 112 -12.31 -9.44 -19.89
C ARG A 112 -13.63 -9.93 -19.29
N ILE A 113 -14.21 -9.15 -18.38
CA ILE A 113 -15.52 -9.45 -17.79
C ILE A 113 -16.67 -8.75 -18.53
N GLU A 114 -16.39 -8.10 -19.68
CA GLU A 114 -17.36 -7.46 -20.58
C GLU A 114 -18.19 -6.33 -19.95
N VAL A 115 -17.64 -5.62 -18.95
CA VAL A 115 -18.32 -4.50 -18.26
C VAL A 115 -17.70 -3.13 -18.53
N GLY A 116 -16.56 -3.07 -19.22
CA GLY A 116 -15.80 -1.82 -19.43
C GLY A 116 -16.58 -0.70 -20.13
N GLU A 117 -17.54 -1.05 -20.99
CA GLU A 117 -18.36 -0.08 -21.74
C GLU A 117 -19.74 0.18 -21.10
N ASP A 118 -20.12 -0.55 -20.03
CA ASP A 118 -21.43 -0.40 -19.41
C ASP A 118 -21.47 0.80 -18.46
N ARG A 119 -22.19 1.84 -18.84
CA ARG A 119 -22.41 3.04 -18.01
C ARG A 119 -23.12 2.75 -16.68
N ARG A 120 -23.84 1.62 -16.57
CA ARG A 120 -24.46 1.17 -15.32
C ARG A 120 -23.41 0.83 -14.26
N LEU A 121 -22.21 0.42 -14.66
CA LEU A 121 -21.09 0.14 -13.75
C LEU A 121 -20.78 1.36 -12.87
N VAL A 122 -20.77 2.56 -13.45
CA VAL A 122 -20.50 3.80 -12.69
C VAL A 122 -21.50 3.98 -11.55
N VAL A 123 -22.78 3.74 -11.81
CA VAL A 123 -23.83 3.84 -10.80
C VAL A 123 -23.72 2.70 -9.79
N ALA A 124 -23.36 1.50 -10.23
CA ALA A 124 -23.14 0.33 -9.36
C ALA A 124 -21.94 0.51 -8.41
N LEU A 125 -20.95 1.34 -8.76
CA LEU A 125 -19.79 1.64 -7.92
C LEU A 125 -20.07 2.69 -6.83
N LEU A 126 -21.15 3.48 -6.94
CA LEU A 126 -21.48 4.53 -5.97
C LEU A 126 -21.63 4.03 -4.51
N PRO A 127 -22.32 2.91 -4.23
CA PRO A 127 -22.39 2.38 -2.87
C PRO A 127 -21.00 2.02 -2.33
N PHE A 128 -20.08 1.55 -3.18
CA PHE A 128 -18.74 1.17 -2.77
C PHE A 128 -17.83 2.37 -2.49
N MET A 129 -18.07 3.51 -3.14
CA MET A 129 -17.43 4.77 -2.75
C MET A 129 -17.79 5.15 -1.30
N LEU A 130 -19.07 5.04 -0.93
CA LEU A 130 -19.53 5.30 0.44
C LEU A 130 -18.99 4.24 1.42
N PHE A 131 -19.00 2.97 1.01
CA PHE A 131 -18.45 1.86 1.81
C PHE A 131 -16.96 2.07 2.11
N GLY A 132 -16.16 2.43 1.10
CA GLY A 132 -14.74 2.75 1.30
C GLY A 132 -14.54 3.93 2.26
N GLY A 133 -15.38 4.97 2.16
CA GLY A 133 -15.39 6.08 3.12
C GLY A 133 -15.73 5.61 4.55
N ALA A 134 -16.70 4.72 4.72
CA ALA A 134 -17.04 4.15 6.02
C ALA A 134 -15.90 3.31 6.61
N LEU A 135 -15.16 2.56 5.77
CA LEU A 135 -13.99 1.80 6.21
C LEU A 135 -12.86 2.70 6.72
N ARG A 136 -12.67 3.89 6.15
CA ARG A 136 -11.74 4.91 6.69
C ARG A 136 -12.16 5.42 8.05
N VAL A 137 -13.47 5.58 8.30
CA VAL A 137 -13.95 5.95 9.64
C VAL A 137 -13.61 4.86 10.66
N VAL A 138 -13.65 3.58 10.27
CA VAL A 138 -13.26 2.47 11.14
C VAL A 138 -11.76 2.52 11.50
N GLU A 139 -10.89 2.83 10.54
CA GLU A 139 -9.46 3.11 10.76
C GLU A 139 -9.29 4.28 11.75
N ASP A 140 -9.91 5.44 11.48
CA ASP A 140 -9.78 6.64 12.30
C ASP A 140 -10.24 6.43 13.77
N VAL A 141 -11.33 5.70 13.97
CA VAL A 141 -11.84 5.35 15.32
C VAL A 141 -10.88 4.41 16.03
N THR A 142 -10.30 3.45 15.32
CA THR A 142 -9.32 2.50 15.84
C THR A 142 -8.08 3.23 16.37
N ASP A 143 -7.51 4.13 15.57
CA ASP A 143 -6.34 4.91 15.97
C ASP A 143 -6.64 5.89 17.10
N SER A 144 -7.85 6.47 17.10
CA SER A 144 -8.30 7.35 18.18
C SER A 144 -8.44 6.61 19.50
N ALA A 145 -8.89 5.35 19.49
CA ALA A 145 -8.96 4.51 20.68
C ALA A 145 -7.56 4.23 21.24
N VAL A 146 -6.59 3.88 20.39
CA VAL A 146 -5.18 3.66 20.79
C VAL A 146 -4.61 4.92 21.44
N ARG A 147 -4.80 6.10 20.84
CA ARG A 147 -4.34 7.38 21.41
C ARG A 147 -5.00 7.71 22.75
N ALA A 148 -6.25 7.29 22.95
CA ALA A 148 -6.99 7.48 24.19
C ALA A 148 -6.65 6.43 25.28
N GLY A 149 -5.79 5.45 24.99
CA GLY A 149 -5.48 4.34 25.90
C GLY A 149 -6.66 3.38 26.10
N VAL A 150 -7.60 3.33 25.15
CA VAL A 150 -8.75 2.42 25.14
C VAL A 150 -8.46 1.28 24.17
N GLU A 151 -8.97 0.08 24.48
CA GLU A 151 -8.83 -1.08 23.60
C GLU A 151 -9.46 -0.78 22.22
N PRO A 152 -8.67 -0.83 21.13
CA PRO A 152 -9.18 -0.59 19.79
C PRO A 152 -10.03 -1.76 19.28
N ILE A 153 -10.98 -1.46 18.37
CA ILE A 153 -11.86 -2.48 17.76
C ILE A 153 -11.05 -3.42 16.86
N LEU A 154 -10.05 -2.89 16.18
CA LEU A 154 -9.15 -3.64 15.29
C LEU A 154 -7.71 -3.46 15.76
N THR A 155 -6.99 -4.56 15.93
CA THR A 155 -5.57 -4.56 16.28
C THR A 155 -4.74 -5.08 15.12
N TYR A 156 -3.43 -4.82 15.16
CA TYR A 156 -2.49 -5.44 14.25
C TYR A 156 -2.58 -6.99 14.37
N PRO A 157 -2.62 -7.73 13.26
CA PRO A 157 -2.42 -7.30 11.87
C PRO A 157 -3.70 -6.96 11.10
N LEU A 158 -4.89 -7.09 11.69
CA LEU A 158 -6.16 -6.92 10.96
C LEU A 158 -6.43 -5.47 10.56
N ASN A 159 -6.06 -4.51 11.40
CA ASN A 159 -6.20 -3.09 11.08
C ASN A 159 -5.46 -2.68 9.80
N THR A 160 -4.40 -3.41 9.41
CA THR A 160 -3.60 -3.14 8.21
C THR A 160 -4.41 -3.22 6.92
N LEU A 161 -5.53 -3.97 6.91
CA LEU A 161 -6.44 -4.05 5.76
C LEU A 161 -7.21 -2.75 5.49
N PHE A 162 -7.26 -1.85 6.48
CA PHE A 162 -7.98 -0.58 6.43
C PHE A 162 -7.03 0.62 6.27
N ILE A 163 -5.72 0.39 6.34
CA ILE A 163 -4.70 1.43 6.22
C ILE A 163 -4.38 1.71 4.76
N SER A 164 -4.10 2.96 4.44
CA SER A 164 -3.67 3.34 3.09
C SER A 164 -2.24 2.87 2.77
N PRO A 165 -1.96 2.39 1.54
CA PRO A 165 -2.89 2.21 0.43
C PRO A 165 -3.58 0.84 0.37
N ILE A 166 -3.33 -0.08 1.33
CA ILE A 166 -3.88 -1.46 1.34
C ILE A 166 -5.42 -1.45 1.25
N ILE A 167 -6.09 -0.50 1.90
CA ILE A 167 -7.55 -0.35 1.83
C ILE A 167 -8.10 -0.26 0.40
N TYR A 168 -7.33 0.30 -0.55
CA TYR A 168 -7.77 0.36 -1.94
C TYR A 168 -7.86 -1.04 -2.56
N VAL A 169 -6.94 -1.94 -2.22
CA VAL A 169 -6.97 -3.35 -2.64
C VAL A 169 -8.12 -4.08 -1.94
N THR A 170 -8.31 -3.84 -0.63
CA THR A 170 -9.43 -4.42 0.13
C THR A 170 -10.78 -4.07 -0.50
N VAL A 171 -11.02 -2.79 -0.79
CA VAL A 171 -12.27 -2.35 -1.43
C VAL A 171 -12.39 -2.92 -2.85
N PHE A 172 -11.32 -2.90 -3.64
CA PHE A 172 -11.30 -3.48 -4.98
C PHE A 172 -11.72 -4.95 -4.99
N LEU A 173 -11.16 -5.77 -4.08
CA LEU A 173 -11.51 -7.19 -3.98
C LEU A 173 -12.94 -7.44 -3.49
N VAL A 174 -13.49 -6.54 -2.67
CA VAL A 174 -14.91 -6.61 -2.26
C VAL A 174 -15.85 -6.23 -3.41
N THR A 175 -15.40 -5.38 -4.33
CA THR A 175 -16.22 -4.89 -5.45
C THR A 175 -16.25 -5.82 -6.67
N LEU A 176 -15.21 -6.66 -6.84
CA LEU A 176 -15.03 -7.54 -7.99
C LEU A 176 -15.89 -8.81 -7.90
#